data_AF-A0A7K5TWP1-F1
#
_entry.id   AF-A0A7K5TWP1-F1
#
_cell.length_a   1.000
_cell.length_b   1.000
_cell.length_c   1.000
_cell.angle_alpha   90.00
_cell.angle_beta   90.00
_cell.angle_gamma   90.00
#
_symmetry.space_group_name_H-M   'P 1'
#
loop_
_entity.id
_entity.type
_entity.pdbx_description
1 polymer ?
#
loop_
_entity_poly.entity_id
_entity_poly.type
_entity_poly.pdbx_seq_one_letter_code
_entity_poly.pdbx_strand_id
1 'polypeptide(L)'
;FIQMLRSAKKRDVLELLRRAPEETRPFIVEAAVAAQSVASLAALSEFLDFSKEEPKSLLEKFLHAAAFSPRPSGELLHLVLDKLDGKQLAPEIWETGIVAVGSLVGKLCQQKLCGLQEVERGVETILRGLRGAEEEPEVVIYLLALGNAVLPGTIPTLLEHAEEGPAAAATTAISALRRFPARHISSKVKRAMRRIFHEKRKSYEKTCRLAAAEILLENHPSPMDVINILLATKEMETEMATFLLLKVQNSL
;
A
#
# COMPACT_ATOMS: atom_id res chain seq x y z
N PHE A 1 -2.06 28.55 -8.06
CA PHE A 1 -1.89 27.63 -9.20
C PHE A 1 -2.94 26.50 -9.22
N ILE A 2 -3.02 25.61 -8.22
CA ILE A 2 -4.00 24.48 -8.20
C ILE A 2 -5.46 24.95 -8.41
N GLN A 3 -5.88 26.04 -7.78
CA GLN A 3 -7.24 26.59 -7.97
C GLN A 3 -7.51 27.05 -9.42
N MET A 4 -6.49 27.49 -10.14
CA MET A 4 -6.62 27.83 -11.56
C MET A 4 -6.82 26.56 -12.38
N LEU A 5 -6.04 25.50 -12.13
CA LEU A 5 -6.18 24.21 -12.83
C LEU A 5 -7.55 23.54 -12.57
N ARG A 6 -8.15 23.78 -11.40
CA ARG A 6 -9.52 23.30 -11.10
C ARG A 6 -10.57 23.87 -12.04
N SER A 7 -10.41 25.12 -12.48
CA SER A 7 -11.35 25.83 -13.35
C SER A 7 -10.92 25.89 -14.83
N ALA A 8 -9.68 25.51 -15.12
CA ALA A 8 -9.13 25.50 -16.48
C ALA A 8 -9.81 24.45 -17.38
N LYS A 9 -9.83 24.73 -18.69
CA LYS A 9 -10.30 23.77 -19.68
C LYS A 9 -9.20 22.76 -20.00
N LYS A 10 -9.58 21.55 -20.44
CA LYS A 10 -8.65 20.48 -20.83
C LYS A 10 -7.56 20.99 -21.80
N ARG A 11 -7.97 21.75 -22.82
CA ARG A 11 -7.07 22.31 -23.84
C ARG A 11 -5.98 23.19 -23.22
N ASP A 12 -6.34 24.05 -22.28
CA ASP A 12 -5.42 25.01 -21.66
C ASP A 12 -4.40 24.28 -20.77
N VAL A 13 -4.85 23.28 -19.99
CA VAL A 13 -3.98 22.44 -19.16
C VAL A 13 -3.00 21.64 -20.02
N LEU A 14 -3.50 21.07 -21.13
CA LEU A 14 -2.69 20.29 -22.05
C LEU A 14 -1.66 21.13 -22.80
N GLU A 15 -2.04 22.34 -23.23
CA GLU A 15 -1.11 23.29 -23.85
C GLU A 15 -0.01 23.73 -22.88
N LEU A 16 -0.38 23.96 -21.61
CA LEU A 16 0.55 24.26 -20.53
C LEU A 16 1.56 23.11 -20.31
N LEU A 17 1.09 21.86 -20.24
CA LEU A 17 1.95 20.67 -20.08
C LEU A 17 2.92 20.51 -21.25
N ARG A 18 2.45 20.68 -22.49
CA ARG A 18 3.26 20.52 -23.71
C ARG A 18 4.31 21.62 -23.89
N ARG A 19 3.99 22.86 -23.51
CA ARG A 19 4.88 24.02 -23.67
C ARG A 19 5.86 24.20 -22.51
N ALA A 20 5.59 23.60 -21.36
CA ALA A 20 6.47 23.73 -20.21
C ALA A 20 7.85 23.11 -20.47
N PRO A 21 8.93 23.75 -19.98
CA PRO A 21 10.26 23.14 -19.92
C PRO A 21 10.22 21.81 -19.16
N GLU A 22 11.09 20.88 -19.53
CA GLU A 22 11.09 19.51 -18.98
C GLU A 22 11.24 19.50 -17.45
N GLU A 23 12.02 20.42 -16.90
CA GLU A 23 12.26 20.58 -15.47
C GLU A 23 11.00 21.06 -14.72
N THR A 24 10.09 21.74 -15.42
CA THR A 24 8.86 22.29 -14.82
C THR A 24 7.67 21.33 -14.94
N ARG A 25 7.67 20.44 -15.95
CA ARG A 25 6.58 19.48 -16.21
C ARG A 25 6.18 18.66 -14.98
N PRO A 26 7.10 18.11 -14.17
CA PRO A 26 6.74 17.34 -12.96
C PRO A 26 5.85 18.14 -11.99
N PHE A 27 6.14 19.42 -11.78
CA PHE A 27 5.35 20.28 -10.87
C PHE A 27 3.94 20.56 -11.41
N ILE A 28 3.81 20.69 -12.73
CA ILE A 28 2.50 20.89 -13.37
C ILE A 28 1.67 19.62 -13.28
N VAL A 29 2.30 18.45 -13.47
CA VAL A 29 1.66 17.15 -13.27
C VAL A 29 1.14 16.99 -11.85
N GLU A 30 1.97 17.26 -10.84
CA GLU A 30 1.54 17.22 -9.43
C GLU A 30 0.37 18.16 -9.15
N ALA A 31 0.44 19.39 -9.66
CA ALA A 31 -0.61 20.38 -9.47
C ALA A 31 -1.93 19.98 -10.17
N ALA A 32 -1.85 19.35 -11.34
CA ALA A 32 -3.00 18.84 -12.08
C ALA A 32 -3.64 17.63 -11.38
N VAL A 33 -2.84 16.72 -10.82
CA VAL A 33 -3.34 15.63 -9.96
C VAL A 33 -4.02 16.21 -8.72
N ALA A 34 -3.40 17.19 -8.05
CA ALA A 34 -3.97 17.83 -6.86
C ALA A 34 -5.24 18.66 -7.16
N ALA A 35 -5.41 19.12 -8.39
CA ALA A 35 -6.61 19.83 -8.82
C ALA A 35 -7.83 18.91 -8.85
N GLN A 36 -7.66 17.66 -9.30
CA GLN A 36 -8.72 16.65 -9.42
C GLN A 36 -9.96 17.10 -10.21
N SER A 37 -9.81 18.07 -11.12
CA SER A 37 -10.88 18.42 -12.05
C SER A 37 -10.88 17.45 -13.22
N VAL A 38 -12.08 17.18 -13.76
CA VAL A 38 -12.26 16.33 -14.96
C VAL A 38 -11.35 16.80 -16.10
N ALA A 39 -11.24 18.11 -16.30
CA ALA A 39 -10.38 18.71 -17.31
C ALA A 39 -8.88 18.42 -17.08
N SER A 40 -8.42 18.51 -15.82
CA SER A 40 -7.01 18.25 -15.48
C SER A 40 -6.66 16.79 -15.64
N LEU A 41 -7.50 15.88 -15.14
CA LEU A 41 -7.27 14.43 -15.28
C LEU A 41 -7.36 14.00 -16.75
N ALA A 42 -8.30 14.52 -17.53
CA ALA A 42 -8.38 14.24 -18.96
C ALA A 42 -7.15 14.77 -19.73
N ALA A 43 -6.61 15.92 -19.34
CA ALA A 43 -5.37 16.44 -19.93
C ALA A 43 -4.16 15.57 -19.57
N LEU A 44 -4.05 15.11 -18.31
CA LEU A 44 -3.01 14.18 -17.88
C LEU A 44 -3.11 12.83 -18.60
N SER A 45 -4.33 12.31 -18.81
CA SER A 45 -4.54 11.07 -19.55
C SER A 45 -4.04 11.18 -20.99
N GLU A 46 -4.26 12.32 -21.64
CA GLU A 46 -3.77 12.53 -23.01
C GLU A 46 -2.25 12.80 -23.06
N PHE A 47 -1.71 13.48 -22.05
CA PHE A 47 -0.32 13.90 -22.01
C PHE A 47 0.64 12.77 -21.62
N LEU A 48 0.31 12.00 -20.58
CA LEU A 48 1.20 10.97 -20.03
C LEU A 48 1.17 9.71 -20.88
N ASP A 49 2.29 9.36 -21.50
CA ASP A 49 2.40 8.14 -22.30
C ASP A 49 3.33 7.12 -21.65
N PHE A 50 2.72 6.10 -21.04
CA PHE A 50 3.42 4.99 -20.39
C PHE A 50 4.01 3.98 -21.38
N SER A 51 3.72 4.12 -22.68
CA SER A 51 4.21 3.23 -23.74
C SER A 51 5.42 3.78 -24.51
N LYS A 52 5.76 5.06 -24.30
CA LYS A 52 6.88 5.74 -24.96
C LYS A 52 8.05 5.95 -24.00
N GLU A 53 9.17 6.42 -24.54
CA GLU A 53 10.32 6.95 -23.81
C GLU A 53 10.00 8.27 -23.07
N GLU A 54 8.84 8.37 -22.41
CA GLU A 54 8.62 9.44 -21.45
C GLU A 54 9.67 9.33 -20.34
N PRO A 55 10.19 10.45 -19.82
CA PRO A 55 11.16 10.40 -18.73
C PRO A 55 10.57 9.63 -17.55
N LYS A 56 11.26 8.56 -17.12
CA LYS A 56 10.83 7.73 -15.96
C LYS A 56 10.45 8.60 -14.76
N SER A 57 11.23 9.66 -14.50
CA SER A 57 11.01 10.63 -13.43
C SER A 57 9.64 11.33 -13.50
N LEU A 58 9.11 11.60 -14.69
CA LEU A 58 7.80 12.22 -14.87
C LEU A 58 6.66 11.25 -14.53
N LEU A 59 6.79 9.99 -14.95
CA LEU A 59 5.83 8.93 -14.66
C LEU A 59 5.79 8.60 -13.16
N GLU A 60 6.96 8.47 -12.53
CA GLU A 60 7.08 8.29 -11.06
C GLU A 60 6.45 9.47 -10.32
N LYS A 61 6.71 10.71 -10.75
CA LYS A 61 6.13 11.89 -10.13
C LYS A 61 4.59 11.87 -10.20
N PHE A 62 4.03 11.49 -11.35
CA PHE A 62 2.59 11.31 -11.50
C PHE A 62 2.04 10.25 -10.52
N LEU A 63 2.67 9.07 -10.48
CA LEU A 63 2.21 7.96 -9.63
C LEU A 63 2.32 8.29 -8.14
N HIS A 64 3.41 8.93 -7.71
CA HIS A 64 3.55 9.44 -6.34
C HIS A 64 2.48 10.49 -6.02
N ALA A 65 2.27 11.47 -6.90
CA ALA A 65 1.22 12.47 -6.70
C ALA A 65 -0.16 11.82 -6.55
N ALA A 66 -0.46 10.81 -7.37
CA ALA A 66 -1.70 10.05 -7.28
C ALA A 66 -1.80 9.29 -5.94
N ALA A 67 -0.76 8.54 -5.58
CA ALA A 67 -0.69 7.78 -4.34
C ALA A 67 -0.86 8.67 -3.10
N PHE A 68 -0.29 9.88 -3.11
CA PHE A 68 -0.35 10.83 -2.00
C PHE A 68 -1.58 11.76 -2.02
N SER A 69 -2.42 11.71 -3.06
CA SER A 69 -3.64 12.52 -3.12
C SER A 69 -4.51 12.30 -1.86
N PRO A 70 -4.87 13.35 -1.09
CA PRO A 70 -5.53 13.17 0.21
C PRO A 70 -7.00 12.76 0.08
N ARG A 71 -7.66 13.15 -1.01
CA ARG A 71 -9.07 12.84 -1.29
C ARG A 71 -9.22 12.49 -2.78
N PRO A 72 -8.68 11.34 -3.23
CA PRO A 72 -8.73 10.98 -4.66
C PRO A 72 -10.17 10.76 -5.14
N SER A 73 -10.36 10.91 -6.45
CA SER A 73 -11.60 10.58 -7.16
C SER A 73 -11.51 9.22 -7.86
N GLY A 74 -12.66 8.66 -8.25
CA GLY A 74 -12.72 7.42 -9.04
C GLY A 74 -12.01 7.57 -10.39
N GLU A 75 -12.12 8.75 -11.03
CA GLU A 75 -11.48 9.07 -12.30
C GLU A 75 -9.95 9.06 -12.19
N LEU A 76 -9.37 9.48 -11.06
CA LEU A 76 -7.93 9.39 -10.84
C LEU A 76 -7.49 7.93 -10.73
N LEU A 77 -8.25 7.09 -10.02
CA LEU A 77 -7.97 5.65 -9.96
C LEU A 77 -8.11 4.98 -11.32
N HIS A 78 -9.19 5.29 -12.06
CA HIS A 78 -9.40 4.81 -13.42
C HIS A 78 -8.22 5.17 -14.33
N LEU A 79 -7.77 6.42 -14.28
CA LEU A 79 -6.63 6.90 -15.06
C LEU A 79 -5.34 6.12 -14.72
N VAL A 80 -5.05 5.91 -13.43
CA VAL A 80 -3.88 5.09 -13.03
C VAL A 80 -4.01 3.66 -13.56
N LEU A 81 -5.17 3.01 -13.37
CA LEU A 81 -5.40 1.65 -13.84
C LEU A 81 -5.22 1.53 -15.36
N ASP A 82 -5.78 2.45 -16.13
CA ASP A 82 -5.63 2.48 -17.60
C ASP A 82 -4.20 2.78 -18.06
N LYS A 83 -3.43 3.50 -17.24
CA LYS A 83 -2.00 3.70 -17.53
C LYS A 83 -1.18 2.43 -17.31
N LEU A 84 -1.57 1.59 -16.36
CA LEU A 84 -0.91 0.32 -16.06
C LEU A 84 -1.39 -0.86 -16.94
N ASP A 85 -2.62 -0.82 -17.43
CA ASP A 85 -3.24 -1.95 -18.13
C ASP A 85 -2.54 -2.30 -19.45
N GLY A 86 -2.24 -3.59 -19.63
CA GLY A 86 -1.76 -4.18 -20.88
C GLY A 86 -0.42 -3.68 -21.43
N LYS A 87 0.38 -2.95 -20.64
CA LYS A 87 1.63 -2.34 -21.10
C LYS A 87 2.86 -3.02 -20.50
N GLN A 88 3.89 -3.14 -21.32
CA GLN A 88 5.22 -3.52 -20.87
C GLN A 88 5.91 -2.28 -20.30
N LEU A 89 5.81 -2.11 -18.99
CA LEU A 89 6.38 -0.99 -18.26
C LEU A 89 7.77 -1.35 -17.74
N ALA A 90 8.59 -0.33 -17.49
CA ALA A 90 9.78 -0.52 -16.67
C ALA A 90 9.37 -1.03 -15.28
N PRO A 91 10.08 -2.02 -14.69
CA PRO A 91 9.70 -2.63 -13.41
C PRO A 91 9.41 -1.60 -12.32
N GLU A 92 10.26 -0.59 -12.17
CA GLU A 92 10.13 0.42 -11.11
C GLU A 92 8.83 1.25 -11.23
N ILE A 93 8.41 1.54 -12.46
CA ILE A 93 7.15 2.27 -12.75
C ILE A 93 5.95 1.39 -12.44
N TRP A 94 6.02 0.13 -12.82
CA TRP A 94 4.98 -0.84 -12.55
C TRP A 94 4.79 -1.05 -11.05
N GLU A 95 5.88 -1.27 -10.32
CA GLU A 95 5.89 -1.44 -8.86
C GLU A 95 5.25 -0.24 -8.15
N THR A 96 5.71 0.96 -8.48
CA THR A 96 5.17 2.21 -7.96
C THR A 96 3.69 2.36 -8.30
N GLY A 97 3.29 1.94 -9.50
CA GLY A 97 1.92 1.94 -9.97
C GLY A 97 0.99 1.06 -9.13
N ILE A 98 1.39 -0.19 -8.89
CA ILE A 98 0.61 -1.14 -8.08
C ILE A 98 0.45 -0.64 -6.64
N VAL A 99 1.53 -0.11 -6.04
CA VAL A 99 1.50 0.49 -4.71
C VAL A 99 0.58 1.73 -4.66
N ALA A 100 0.57 2.54 -5.73
CA ALA A 100 -0.31 3.69 -5.87
C ALA A 100 -1.78 3.28 -5.98
N VAL A 101 -2.10 2.22 -6.74
CA VAL A 101 -3.46 1.65 -6.83
C VAL A 101 -3.96 1.26 -5.44
N GLY A 102 -3.15 0.55 -4.64
CA GLY A 102 -3.50 0.19 -3.27
C GLY A 102 -3.83 1.41 -2.40
N SER A 103 -3.03 2.48 -2.52
CA SER A 103 -3.25 3.73 -1.77
C SER A 103 -4.55 4.44 -2.17
N LEU A 104 -4.84 4.50 -3.47
CA LEU A 104 -6.06 5.11 -4.01
C LEU A 104 -7.31 4.33 -3.57
N VAL A 105 -7.29 3.00 -3.69
CA VAL A 105 -8.35 2.09 -3.23
C VAL A 105 -8.64 2.31 -1.75
N GLY A 106 -7.61 2.29 -0.89
CA GLY A 106 -7.79 2.47 0.55
C GLY A 106 -8.42 3.82 0.89
N LYS A 107 -7.96 4.90 0.26
CA LYS A 107 -8.50 6.25 0.47
C LYS A 107 -9.93 6.42 -0.06
N LEU A 108 -10.28 5.80 -1.18
CA LEU A 108 -11.66 5.81 -1.69
C LEU A 108 -12.59 5.05 -0.73
N CYS A 109 -12.18 3.88 -0.25
CA CYS A 109 -12.97 3.12 0.73
C CYS A 109 -13.12 3.88 2.07
N GLN A 110 -12.08 4.57 2.55
CA GLN A 110 -12.16 5.45 3.73
C GLN A 110 -13.15 6.61 3.53
N GLN A 111 -13.28 7.11 2.30
CA GLN A 111 -14.27 8.12 1.91
C GLN A 111 -15.68 7.55 1.67
N LYS A 112 -15.93 6.28 2.03
CA LYS A 112 -17.20 5.55 1.81
C LYS A 112 -17.54 5.33 0.32
N LEU A 113 -16.53 5.36 -0.55
CA LEU A 113 -16.65 5.12 -1.99
C LEU A 113 -16.17 3.73 -2.41
N CYS A 114 -16.24 2.75 -1.50
CA CYS A 114 -15.70 1.41 -1.74
C CYS A 114 -16.48 0.62 -2.80
N GLY A 115 -17.76 0.97 -3.03
CA GLY A 115 -18.63 0.33 -4.03
C GLY A 115 -18.53 0.93 -5.43
N LEU A 116 -17.52 1.76 -5.72
CA LEU A 116 -17.25 2.23 -7.07
C LEU A 116 -16.64 1.09 -7.91
N GLN A 117 -17.04 1.00 -9.18
CA GLN A 117 -16.53 -0.02 -10.09
C GLN A 117 -15.01 0.07 -10.27
N GLU A 118 -14.46 1.29 -10.25
CA GLU A 118 -13.02 1.54 -10.32
C GLU A 118 -12.27 0.95 -9.12
N VAL A 119 -12.89 1.01 -7.94
CA VAL A 119 -12.32 0.43 -6.71
C VAL A 119 -12.33 -1.09 -6.80
N GLU A 120 -13.45 -1.69 -7.23
CA GLU A 120 -13.52 -3.15 -7.44
C GLU A 120 -12.48 -3.63 -8.46
N ARG A 121 -12.34 -2.92 -9.59
CA ARG A 121 -11.29 -3.20 -10.60
C ARG A 121 -9.89 -3.07 -10.00
N GLY A 122 -9.64 -2.05 -9.16
CA GLY A 122 -8.36 -1.86 -8.50
C GLY A 122 -8.01 -2.99 -7.53
N VAL A 123 -8.99 -3.44 -6.73
CA VAL A 123 -8.82 -4.59 -5.82
C VAL A 123 -8.55 -5.87 -6.60
N GLU A 124 -9.33 -6.15 -7.64
CA GLU A 124 -9.13 -7.35 -8.46
C GLU A 124 -7.79 -7.32 -9.19
N THR A 125 -7.32 -6.14 -9.63
CA THR A 125 -5.99 -5.99 -10.24
C THR A 125 -4.89 -6.42 -9.27
N ILE A 126 -4.95 -5.98 -8.00
CA ILE A 126 -3.97 -6.36 -6.98
C ILE A 126 -4.07 -7.85 -6.65
N LEU A 127 -5.28 -8.38 -6.44
CA LEU A 127 -5.48 -9.78 -6.04
C LEU A 127 -5.13 -10.77 -7.16
N ARG A 128 -5.52 -10.47 -8.41
CA ARG A 128 -5.17 -11.29 -9.57
C ARG A 128 -3.66 -11.29 -9.79
N GLY A 129 -3.04 -10.12 -9.65
CA GLY A 129 -1.59 -9.99 -9.73
C GLY A 129 -0.87 -10.80 -8.66
N LEU A 130 -1.29 -10.71 -7.40
CA LEU A 130 -0.73 -11.50 -6.30
C LEU A 130 -0.84 -13.01 -6.55
N ARG A 131 -1.96 -13.49 -7.12
CA ARG A 131 -2.14 -14.91 -7.47
C ARG A 131 -1.26 -15.37 -8.63
N GLY A 132 -0.87 -14.45 -9.52
CA GLY A 132 -0.02 -14.74 -10.68
C GLY A 132 1.46 -14.51 -10.43
N ALA A 133 1.84 -13.90 -9.30
CA ALA A 133 3.23 -13.61 -8.96
C ALA A 133 3.97 -14.90 -8.57
N GLU A 134 5.03 -15.22 -9.31
CA GLU A 134 5.88 -16.39 -9.06
C GLU A 134 7.11 -16.03 -8.21
N GLU A 135 7.61 -14.81 -8.37
CA GLU A 135 8.82 -14.32 -7.73
C GLU A 135 8.51 -13.57 -6.43
N GLU A 136 9.31 -13.81 -5.37
CA GLU A 136 9.12 -13.18 -4.06
C GLU A 136 9.07 -11.63 -4.11
N PRO A 137 9.94 -10.93 -4.87
CA PRO A 137 9.85 -9.47 -5.00
C PRO A 137 8.49 -9.00 -5.53
N GLU A 138 7.91 -9.72 -6.50
CA GLU A 138 6.62 -9.36 -7.08
C GLU A 138 5.48 -9.56 -6.06
N VAL A 139 5.51 -10.68 -5.32
CA VAL A 139 4.58 -10.96 -4.22
C VAL A 139 4.62 -9.83 -3.17
N VAL A 140 5.82 -9.37 -2.80
CA VAL A 140 6.00 -8.27 -1.84
C VAL A 140 5.30 -6.99 -2.29
N ILE A 141 5.40 -6.63 -3.58
CA ILE A 141 4.77 -5.42 -4.13
C ILE A 141 3.25 -5.46 -4.01
N TYR A 142 2.62 -6.59 -4.34
CA TYR A 142 1.17 -6.72 -4.17
C TYR A 142 0.74 -6.73 -2.70
N LEU A 143 1.53 -7.35 -1.80
CA LEU A 143 1.25 -7.30 -0.37
C LEU A 143 1.37 -5.88 0.19
N LEU A 144 2.33 -5.08 -0.27
CA LEU A 144 2.42 -3.65 0.05
C LEU A 144 1.17 -2.88 -0.43
N ALA A 145 0.69 -3.17 -1.64
CA ALA A 145 -0.52 -2.57 -2.17
C ALA A 145 -1.77 -2.96 -1.35
N LEU A 146 -1.91 -4.23 -0.94
CA LEU A 146 -2.96 -4.66 -0.02
C LEU A 146 -2.87 -3.98 1.34
N GLY A 147 -1.65 -3.80 1.87
CA GLY A 147 -1.38 -3.07 3.09
C GLY A 147 -1.72 -1.58 3.00
N ASN A 148 -1.61 -0.97 1.83
CA ASN A 148 -2.08 0.41 1.57
C ASN A 148 -3.61 0.47 1.46
N ALA A 149 -4.24 -0.55 0.87
CA ALA A 149 -5.68 -0.62 0.69
C ALA A 149 -6.44 -0.84 2.01
N VAL A 150 -5.85 -1.59 2.96
CA VAL A 150 -6.41 -1.87 4.30
C VAL A 150 -7.87 -2.37 4.24
N LEU A 151 -8.15 -3.30 3.32
CA LEU A 151 -9.48 -3.84 3.12
C LEU A 151 -9.71 -5.06 4.01
N PRO A 152 -10.74 -5.09 4.89
CA PRO A 152 -10.96 -6.23 5.79
C PRO A 152 -11.10 -7.58 5.06
N GLY A 153 -11.63 -7.58 3.83
CA GLY A 153 -11.76 -8.77 3.00
C GLY A 153 -10.43 -9.41 2.58
N THR A 154 -9.30 -8.70 2.67
CA THR A 154 -7.97 -9.19 2.25
C THR A 154 -7.17 -9.79 3.41
N ILE A 155 -7.68 -9.71 4.65
CA ILE A 155 -7.04 -10.28 5.84
C ILE A 155 -6.76 -11.78 5.70
N PRO A 156 -7.66 -12.62 5.16
CA PRO A 156 -7.36 -14.04 4.96
C PRO A 156 -6.12 -14.28 4.11
N THR A 157 -5.97 -13.54 3.00
CA THR A 157 -4.80 -13.61 2.10
C THR A 157 -3.54 -13.12 2.81
N LEU A 158 -3.61 -12.02 3.56
CA LEU A 158 -2.45 -11.55 4.34
C LEU A 158 -2.01 -12.58 5.39
N LEU A 159 -2.95 -13.27 6.04
CA LEU A 159 -2.61 -14.31 7.03
C LEU A 159 -1.92 -15.52 6.38
N GLU A 160 -2.35 -15.93 5.21
CA GLU A 160 -1.72 -17.00 4.43
C GLU A 160 -0.24 -16.68 4.16
N HIS A 161 0.04 -15.51 3.58
CA HIS A 161 1.42 -15.09 3.33
C HIS A 161 2.24 -14.84 4.60
N ALA A 162 1.62 -14.33 5.67
CA ALA A 162 2.29 -14.13 6.96
C ALA A 162 2.73 -15.45 7.60
N GLU A 163 1.94 -16.52 7.47
CA GLU A 163 2.25 -17.80 8.10
C GLU A 163 3.12 -18.70 7.22
N GLU A 164 2.86 -18.72 5.91
CA GLU A 164 3.40 -19.73 5.00
C GLU A 164 4.42 -19.16 4.01
N GLY A 165 4.30 -17.87 3.67
CA GLY A 165 5.14 -17.21 2.68
C GLY A 165 6.63 -17.14 3.05
N PRO A 166 7.51 -16.93 2.06
CA PRO A 166 8.94 -16.70 2.28
C PRO A 166 9.19 -15.43 3.10
N ALA A 167 10.43 -15.23 3.53
CA ALA A 167 10.76 -14.31 4.62
C ALA A 167 10.32 -12.85 4.37
N ALA A 168 10.56 -12.31 3.17
CA ALA A 168 10.19 -10.94 2.84
C ALA A 168 8.68 -10.81 2.63
N ALA A 169 8.04 -11.81 2.01
CA ALA A 169 6.58 -11.85 1.87
C ALA A 169 5.88 -11.92 3.23
N ALA A 170 6.35 -12.77 4.15
CA ALA A 170 5.80 -12.88 5.49
C ALA A 170 5.96 -11.58 6.28
N THR A 171 7.15 -10.97 6.26
CA THR A 171 7.41 -9.67 6.91
C THR A 171 6.48 -8.58 6.39
N THR A 172 6.31 -8.53 5.06
CA THR A 172 5.44 -7.56 4.40
C THR A 172 3.97 -7.78 4.78
N ALA A 173 3.50 -9.03 4.78
CA ALA A 173 2.14 -9.37 5.15
C ALA A 173 1.81 -9.04 6.62
N ILE A 174 2.73 -9.31 7.55
CA ILE A 174 2.59 -8.92 8.97
C ILE A 174 2.56 -7.39 9.09
N SER A 175 3.46 -6.69 8.40
CA SER A 175 3.50 -5.23 8.37
C SER A 175 2.20 -4.62 7.81
N ALA A 176 1.61 -5.25 6.79
CA ALA A 176 0.30 -4.87 6.25
C ALA A 176 -0.81 -5.09 7.29
N LEU A 177 -0.82 -6.23 7.99
CA LEU A 177 -1.79 -6.52 9.06
C LEU A 177 -1.72 -5.50 10.20
N ARG A 178 -0.54 -5.00 10.55
CA ARG A 178 -0.35 -3.97 11.60
C ARG A 178 -1.06 -2.64 11.26
N ARG A 179 -1.34 -2.37 9.99
CA ARG A 179 -2.02 -1.12 9.55
C ARG A 179 -3.54 -1.17 9.73
N PHE A 180 -4.10 -2.34 10.01
CA PHE A 180 -5.54 -2.49 10.20
C PHE A 180 -5.98 -1.88 11.55
N PRO A 181 -7.10 -1.14 11.58
CA PRO A 181 -7.71 -0.72 12.83
C PRO A 181 -8.00 -1.91 13.76
N ALA A 182 -7.88 -1.71 15.07
CA ALA A 182 -8.03 -2.77 16.08
C ALA A 182 -9.31 -3.62 15.97
N ARG A 183 -10.42 -3.02 15.50
CA ARG A 183 -11.69 -3.74 15.25
C ARG A 183 -11.57 -4.89 14.23
N HIS A 184 -10.55 -4.87 13.36
CA HIS A 184 -10.30 -5.90 12.37
C HIS A 184 -9.23 -6.92 12.83
N ILE A 185 -8.55 -6.68 13.95
CA ILE A 185 -7.59 -7.60 14.55
C ILE A 185 -8.35 -8.63 15.40
N SER A 186 -8.95 -9.59 14.70
CA SER A 186 -9.77 -10.65 15.30
C SER A 186 -8.94 -11.67 16.09
N SER A 187 -9.63 -12.56 16.82
CA SER A 187 -9.00 -13.70 17.49
C SER A 187 -8.25 -14.62 16.53
N LYS A 188 -8.67 -14.70 15.26
CA LYS A 188 -7.96 -15.44 14.20
C LYS A 188 -6.60 -14.81 13.90
N VAL A 189 -6.57 -13.49 13.73
CA VAL A 189 -5.31 -12.73 13.50
C VAL A 189 -4.37 -12.90 14.69
N LYS A 190 -4.85 -12.67 15.91
CA LYS A 190 -4.04 -12.86 17.13
C LYS A 190 -3.50 -14.28 17.25
N ARG A 191 -4.29 -15.30 16.90
CA ARG A 191 -3.82 -16.69 16.93
C ARG A 191 -2.68 -16.95 15.95
N ALA A 192 -2.74 -16.38 14.74
CA ALA A 192 -1.64 -16.45 13.78
C ALA A 192 -0.39 -15.72 14.31
N MET A 193 -0.55 -14.50 14.84
CA MET A 193 0.57 -13.73 15.40
C MET A 193 1.27 -14.46 16.55
N ARG A 194 0.52 -15.17 17.42
CA ARG A 194 1.11 -16.03 18.47
C ARG A 194 1.95 -17.16 17.87
N ARG A 195 1.46 -17.82 16.81
CA ARG A 195 2.20 -18.90 16.15
C ARG A 195 3.48 -18.41 15.50
N ILE A 196 3.43 -17.21 14.90
CA ILE A 196 4.59 -16.56 14.29
C ILE A 196 5.60 -16.15 15.36
N PHE A 197 5.16 -15.41 16.40
CA PHE A 197 6.04 -14.94 17.48
C PHE A 197 6.77 -16.07 18.21
N HIS A 198 6.07 -17.17 18.47
CA HIS A 198 6.61 -18.36 19.14
C HIS A 198 7.13 -19.44 18.19
N GLU A 199 7.23 -19.14 16.89
CA GLU A 199 7.82 -20.02 15.87
C GLU A 199 7.24 -21.46 15.89
N LYS A 200 5.93 -21.58 16.12
CA LYS A 200 5.27 -22.90 16.34
C LYS A 200 5.15 -23.76 15.08
N ARG A 201 5.37 -23.18 13.90
CA ARG A 201 5.21 -23.86 12.60
C ARG A 201 6.52 -23.95 11.82
N LYS A 202 7.27 -22.85 11.80
CA LYS A 202 8.58 -22.71 11.18
C LYS A 202 9.37 -21.63 11.90
N SER A 203 10.66 -21.54 11.57
CA SER A 203 11.49 -20.40 11.97
C SER A 203 11.04 -19.14 11.20
N TYR A 204 10.97 -18.02 11.90
CA TYR A 204 10.63 -16.72 11.33
C TYR A 204 11.75 -15.73 11.58
N GLU A 205 11.90 -14.75 10.70
CA GLU A 205 12.85 -13.67 10.93
C GLU A 205 12.53 -12.92 12.23
N LYS A 206 13.57 -12.41 12.88
CA LYS A 206 13.45 -11.65 14.13
C LYS A 206 12.49 -10.47 13.98
N THR A 207 12.56 -9.76 12.86
CA THR A 207 11.68 -8.65 12.47
C THR A 207 10.22 -9.08 12.37
N CYS A 208 9.93 -10.23 11.73
CA CYS A 208 8.59 -10.84 11.69
C CYS A 208 8.04 -11.08 13.10
N ARG A 209 8.87 -11.69 13.97
CA ARG A 209 8.46 -12.03 15.35
C ARG A 209 8.15 -10.78 16.15
N LEU A 210 9.00 -9.74 16.06
CA LEU A 210 8.75 -8.46 16.73
C LEU A 210 7.45 -7.79 16.23
N ALA A 211 7.24 -7.74 14.92
CA ALA A 211 6.03 -7.15 14.35
C ALA A 211 4.76 -7.93 14.77
N ALA A 212 4.84 -9.26 14.87
CA ALA A 212 3.74 -10.08 15.39
C ALA A 212 3.46 -9.79 16.87
N ALA A 213 4.50 -9.61 17.70
CA ALA A 213 4.34 -9.23 19.10
C ALA A 213 3.73 -7.83 19.25
N GLU A 214 4.13 -6.87 18.43
CA GLU A 214 3.52 -5.53 18.42
C GLU A 214 2.02 -5.60 18.12
N ILE A 215 1.61 -6.36 17.10
CA ILE A 215 0.18 -6.55 16.81
C ILE A 215 -0.56 -7.13 18.03
N LEU A 216 0.04 -8.08 18.76
CA LEU A 216 -0.58 -8.65 19.97
C LEU A 216 -0.72 -7.61 21.09
N LEU A 217 0.31 -6.81 21.34
CA LEU A 217 0.36 -5.82 22.41
C LEU A 217 -0.51 -4.59 22.13
N GLU A 218 -0.57 -4.14 20.88
CA GLU A 218 -1.28 -2.90 20.51
C GLU A 218 -2.81 -3.11 20.35
N ASN A 219 -3.29 -4.35 20.33
CA ASN A 219 -4.67 -4.66 19.99
C ASN A 219 -5.43 -5.39 21.11
N HIS A 220 -5.47 -4.83 22.32
CA HIS A 220 -6.12 -5.43 23.50
C HIS A 220 -5.52 -6.82 23.83
N PRO A 221 -4.28 -6.88 24.34
CA PRO A 221 -3.63 -8.13 24.67
C PRO A 221 -4.39 -8.85 25.79
N SER A 222 -4.45 -10.18 25.73
CA SER A 222 -4.87 -10.94 26.91
C SER A 222 -3.73 -10.96 27.94
N PRO A 223 -4.03 -11.17 29.24
CA PRO A 223 -2.99 -11.35 30.25
C PRO A 223 -1.98 -12.45 29.85
N MET A 224 -2.45 -13.51 29.20
CA MET A 224 -1.61 -14.60 28.71
C MET A 224 -0.71 -14.19 27.54
N ASP A 225 -1.14 -13.25 26.69
CA ASP A 225 -0.28 -12.70 25.63
C ASP A 225 0.91 -11.96 26.26
N VAL A 226 0.65 -11.12 27.26
CA VAL A 226 1.70 -10.36 27.96
C VAL A 226 2.65 -11.31 28.68
N ILE A 227 2.12 -12.27 29.44
CA ILE A 227 2.94 -13.26 30.17
C ILE A 227 3.83 -14.05 29.21
N ASN A 228 3.27 -14.58 28.11
CA ASN A 228 4.04 -15.37 27.16
C ASN A 228 5.12 -14.55 26.44
N ILE A 229 4.86 -13.28 26.14
CA ILE A 229 5.85 -12.37 25.58
C ILE A 229 6.98 -12.12 26.58
N LEU A 230 6.67 -11.80 27.84
CA LEU A 230 7.67 -11.57 28.90
C LEU A 230 8.49 -12.82 29.24
N LEU A 231 7.90 -14.01 29.14
CA LEU A 231 8.66 -15.25 29.32
C LEU A 231 9.63 -15.46 28.15
N ALA A 232 9.18 -15.20 26.92
CA ALA A 232 10.03 -15.34 25.73
C ALA A 232 11.26 -14.41 25.77
N THR A 233 11.16 -13.20 26.35
CA THR A 233 12.31 -12.27 26.41
C THR A 233 13.52 -12.83 27.17
N LYS A 234 13.34 -13.84 28.02
CA LYS A 234 14.46 -14.49 28.73
C LYS A 234 15.35 -15.34 27.82
N GLU A 235 14.80 -15.79 26.69
CA GLU A 235 15.45 -16.68 25.73
C GLU A 235 15.82 -15.94 24.42
N MET A 236 15.54 -14.64 24.36
CA MET A 236 15.80 -13.80 23.17
C MET A 236 17.10 -13.02 23.33
N GLU A 237 17.63 -12.57 22.19
CA GLU A 237 18.77 -11.65 22.16
C GLU A 237 18.45 -10.32 22.85
N THR A 238 19.47 -9.71 23.44
CA THR A 238 19.36 -8.51 24.30
C THR A 238 18.56 -7.39 23.67
N GLU A 239 18.77 -7.09 22.39
CA GLU A 239 18.08 -6.01 21.68
C GLU A 239 16.57 -6.27 21.55
N MET A 240 16.20 -7.48 21.13
CA MET A 240 14.80 -7.89 20.99
C MET A 240 14.10 -7.91 22.36
N ALA A 241 14.76 -8.47 23.37
CA ALA A 241 14.25 -8.51 24.73
C ALA A 241 14.01 -7.10 25.27
N THR A 242 14.98 -6.20 25.12
CA THR A 242 14.87 -4.79 25.55
C THR A 242 13.72 -4.08 24.84
N PHE A 243 13.61 -4.25 23.52
CA PHE A 243 12.52 -3.67 22.74
C PHE A 243 11.13 -4.13 23.21
N LEU A 244 10.94 -5.43 23.42
CA LEU A 244 9.67 -5.99 23.87
C LEU A 244 9.32 -5.57 25.30
N LEU A 245 10.30 -5.50 26.20
CA LEU A 245 10.10 -5.01 27.56
C LEU A 245 9.62 -3.55 27.57
N LEU A 246 10.25 -2.68 26.78
CA LEU A 246 9.81 -1.28 26.62
C LEU A 246 8.41 -1.20 26.02
N LYS A 247 8.09 -2.05 25.04
CA LYS A 247 6.75 -2.10 24.43
C LYS A 247 5.68 -2.52 25.43
N VAL A 248 5.94 -3.53 26.26
CA VAL A 248 5.00 -3.94 27.32
C VAL A 248 4.78 -2.81 28.33
N GLN A 249 5.85 -2.12 28.74
CA GLN A 249 5.77 -0.97 29.65
C GLN A 249 4.93 0.18 29.08
N ASN A 250 4.99 0.43 27.77
CA ASN A 250 4.24 1.50 27.12
C ASN A 250 2.79 1.12 26.74
N SER A 251 2.47 -0.19 26.75
CA SER A 251 1.14 -0.70 26.35
C SER A 251 0.22 -0.98 27.55
N LEU A 252 0.75 -0.89 28.77
CA LEU A 252 0.06 -1.04 30.04
C LEU A 252 -0.10 0.33 30.72
#